data_AF-A0A409VXE6-F1
#
_entry.id   AF-A0A409VXE6-F1
#
_cell.length_a   1.000
_cell.length_b   1.000
_cell.length_c   1.000
_cell.angle_alpha   90.00
_cell.angle_beta   90.00
_cell.angle_gamma   90.00
#
_symmetry.space_group_name_H-M   'P 1'
#
loop_
_entity.id
_entity.type
_entity.pdbx_description
1 polymer ?
#
loop_
_entity_poly.entity_id
_entity_poly.type
_entity_poly.pdbx_seq_one_letter_code
_entity_poly.pdbx_strand_id
1 'polypeptide(L)'
;MVSKRLMGVWAALDILLLAAGVIALVLSMVWRAPNVLMNMVLSSADLTAGTILGIALLITFVISVAAIVQRNHVTIGLVILNYALLADALAILVIGTFVWFYTLRERDEFHKLWIDAPRETRILLQDQFKCCGYFNGTDAAEIGGSFCTSQDVINGLNADVATNFSRYIHTRILDTCGSLTDLMVPFLQVYGFMAIVLCLLLASLCVIKKRQEDERFKKIDAKRGGRGFV
;
A
#
# COMPACT_ATOMS: atom_id res chain seq x y z
N MET A 1 -13.82 -29.22 19.57
CA MET A 1 -14.52 -27.96 19.18
C MET A 1 -13.49 -26.86 19.03
N VAL A 2 -13.60 -26.02 18.00
CA VAL A 2 -12.71 -24.85 17.83
C VAL A 2 -12.91 -23.88 19.01
N SER A 3 -11.81 -23.46 19.62
CA SER A 3 -11.86 -22.53 20.77
C SER A 3 -12.50 -21.20 20.38
N LYS A 4 -13.38 -20.66 21.24
CA LYS A 4 -14.00 -19.34 21.06
C LYS A 4 -12.95 -18.23 20.90
N ARG A 5 -11.81 -18.35 21.57
CA ARG A 5 -10.69 -17.40 21.47
C ARG A 5 -10.06 -17.42 20.07
N LEU A 6 -9.86 -18.61 19.51
CA LEU A 6 -9.28 -18.77 18.16
C LEU A 6 -10.23 -18.20 17.10
N MET A 7 -11.53 -18.48 17.21
CA MET A 7 -12.54 -17.91 16.32
C MET A 7 -12.64 -16.38 16.45
N GLY A 8 -12.49 -15.84 17.67
CA GLY A 8 -12.46 -14.39 17.91
C GLY A 8 -11.27 -13.70 17.25
N VAL A 9 -10.06 -14.29 17.38
CA VAL A 9 -8.85 -13.77 16.71
C VAL A 9 -9.00 -13.85 15.19
N TRP A 10 -9.50 -14.98 14.68
CA TRP A 10 -9.74 -15.15 13.25
C TRP A 10 -10.71 -14.08 12.71
N ALA A 11 -11.83 -13.85 13.40
CA ALA A 11 -12.82 -12.84 13.00
C ALA A 11 -12.26 -11.41 13.07
N ALA A 12 -11.43 -11.10 14.09
CA ALA A 12 -10.78 -9.81 14.18
C ALA A 12 -9.81 -9.57 13.01
N LEU A 13 -9.00 -10.57 12.65
CA LEU A 13 -8.09 -10.52 11.50
C LEU A 13 -8.86 -10.40 10.17
N ASP A 14 -10.01 -11.04 10.07
CA ASP A 14 -10.87 -10.94 8.89
C ASP A 14 -11.48 -9.54 8.71
N ILE A 15 -11.88 -8.88 9.81
CA ILE A 15 -12.31 -7.48 9.77
C ILE A 15 -11.16 -6.54 9.40
N LEU A 16 -9.94 -6.84 9.87
CA LEU A 16 -8.75 -6.07 9.47
C LEU A 16 -8.43 -6.25 7.98
N LEU A 17 -8.66 -7.44 7.41
CA LEU A 17 -8.54 -7.68 5.97
C LEU A 17 -9.55 -6.83 5.18
N LEU A 18 -10.80 -6.77 5.63
CA LEU A 18 -11.82 -5.89 5.05
C LEU A 18 -11.39 -4.42 5.10
N ALA A 19 -10.93 -3.96 6.27
CA ALA A 19 -10.45 -2.59 6.43
C ALA A 19 -9.28 -2.28 5.50
N ALA A 20 -8.33 -3.21 5.36
CA ALA A 20 -7.21 -3.08 4.42
C ALA A 20 -7.69 -2.94 2.97
N GLY A 21 -8.63 -3.78 2.52
CA GLY A 21 -9.20 -3.69 1.18
C GLY A 21 -9.94 -2.38 0.92
N VAL A 22 -10.76 -1.91 1.88
CA VAL A 22 -11.47 -0.63 1.78
C VAL A 22 -10.50 0.54 1.74
N ILE A 23 -9.50 0.57 2.62
CA ILE A 23 -8.50 1.64 2.66
C ILE A 23 -7.72 1.69 1.34
N ALA A 24 -7.27 0.54 0.83
CA ALA A 24 -6.55 0.46 -0.44
C ALA A 24 -7.40 1.02 -1.61
N LEU A 25 -8.69 0.71 -1.64
CA LEU A 25 -9.59 1.24 -2.68
C LEU A 25 -9.86 2.73 -2.54
N VAL A 26 -10.17 3.20 -1.33
CA VAL A 26 -10.47 4.60 -1.09
C VAL A 26 -9.26 5.47 -1.42
N LEU A 27 -8.07 5.09 -0.97
CA LEU A 27 -6.84 5.81 -1.32
C LEU A 27 -6.60 5.83 -2.84
N SER A 28 -6.79 4.69 -3.52
CA SER A 28 -6.66 4.63 -4.97
C SER A 28 -7.67 5.50 -5.73
N MET A 29 -8.83 5.80 -5.15
CA MET A 29 -9.83 6.69 -5.73
C MET A 29 -9.55 8.16 -5.39
N VAL A 30 -9.25 8.47 -4.13
CA VAL A 30 -9.00 9.84 -3.66
C VAL A 30 -7.75 10.41 -4.34
N TRP A 31 -6.71 9.59 -4.55
CA TRP A 31 -5.49 10.03 -5.23
C TRP A 31 -5.63 10.19 -6.75
N ARG A 32 -6.76 9.78 -7.36
CA ARG A 32 -7.08 10.13 -8.76
C ARG A 32 -7.63 11.56 -8.90
N ALA A 33 -7.94 12.24 -7.80
CA ALA A 33 -8.39 13.62 -7.85
C ALA A 33 -7.32 14.52 -8.51
N PRO A 34 -7.70 15.54 -9.30
CA PRO A 34 -6.77 16.36 -10.08
C PRO A 34 -5.94 17.27 -9.17
N ASN A 35 -4.86 16.72 -8.64
CA ASN A 35 -3.82 17.45 -7.92
C ASN A 35 -2.54 17.34 -8.73
N VAL A 36 -2.05 18.47 -9.25
CA VAL A 36 -0.89 18.53 -10.16
C VAL A 36 0.33 17.83 -9.55
N LEU A 37 0.54 18.01 -8.25
CA LEU A 37 1.63 17.40 -7.50
C LEU A 37 1.44 15.88 -7.30
N MET A 38 0.21 15.45 -7.00
CA MET A 38 -0.11 14.03 -6.78
C MET A 38 -0.03 13.21 -8.07
N ASN A 39 -0.46 13.79 -9.19
CA ASN A 39 -0.35 13.19 -10.53
C ASN A 39 1.10 13.08 -11.03
N MET A 40 2.01 13.82 -10.41
CA MET A 40 3.45 13.71 -10.67
C MET A 40 4.07 12.58 -9.85
N VAL A 41 3.59 12.36 -8.62
CA VAL A 41 4.10 11.33 -7.69
C VAL A 41 3.58 9.93 -8.05
N LEU A 42 2.31 9.82 -8.43
CA LEU A 42 1.66 8.52 -8.65
C LEU A 42 1.23 8.38 -10.10
N SER A 43 1.76 7.36 -10.79
CA SER A 43 1.37 7.04 -12.16
C SER A 43 -0.01 6.40 -12.20
N SER A 44 -0.72 6.54 -13.32
CA SER A 44 -2.00 5.85 -13.56
C SER A 44 -1.88 4.32 -13.38
N ALA A 45 -0.70 3.76 -13.68
CA ALA A 45 -0.38 2.35 -13.44
C ALA A 45 -0.38 2.00 -11.94
N ASP A 46 0.19 2.86 -11.09
CA ASP A 46 0.31 2.63 -9.65
C ASP A 46 -1.06 2.69 -8.96
N LEU A 47 -1.88 3.68 -9.33
CA LEU A 47 -3.25 3.76 -8.81
C LEU A 47 -4.10 2.59 -9.32
N THR A 48 -3.83 2.07 -10.52
CA THR A 48 -4.53 0.88 -11.03
C THR A 48 -4.12 -0.36 -10.25
N ALA A 49 -2.82 -0.54 -9.98
CA ALA A 49 -2.32 -1.62 -9.13
C ALA A 49 -2.93 -1.58 -7.72
N GLY A 50 -3.03 -0.39 -7.12
CA GLY A 50 -3.72 -0.16 -5.85
C GLY A 50 -5.20 -0.56 -5.88
N THR A 51 -5.93 -0.20 -6.95
CA THR A 51 -7.34 -0.62 -7.10
C THR A 51 -7.49 -2.12 -7.26
N ILE A 52 -6.62 -2.77 -8.03
CA ILE A 52 -6.67 -4.23 -8.23
C ILE A 52 -6.40 -4.95 -6.91
N LEU A 53 -5.39 -4.51 -6.15
CA LEU A 53 -5.07 -5.07 -4.84
C LEU A 53 -6.24 -4.91 -3.86
N GLY A 54 -6.84 -3.72 -3.81
CA GLY A 54 -7.99 -3.46 -2.95
C GLY A 54 -9.20 -4.35 -3.29
N ILE A 55 -9.51 -4.53 -4.58
CA ILE A 55 -10.56 -5.46 -5.04
C ILE A 55 -10.22 -6.90 -4.65
N ALA A 56 -8.97 -7.34 -4.84
CA ALA A 56 -8.54 -8.69 -4.50
C ALA A 56 -8.75 -8.99 -3.00
N LEU A 57 -8.34 -8.07 -2.12
CA LEU A 57 -8.54 -8.21 -0.67
C LEU A 57 -10.02 -8.27 -0.28
N LEU A 58 -10.89 -7.49 -0.93
CA LEU A 58 -12.34 -7.57 -0.71
C LEU A 58 -12.94 -8.89 -1.18
N ILE A 59 -12.49 -9.42 -2.32
CA ILE A 59 -12.90 -10.75 -2.80
C ILE A 59 -12.45 -11.82 -1.80
N THR A 60 -11.23 -11.74 -1.30
CA THR A 60 -10.71 -12.67 -0.29
C THR A 60 -11.51 -12.61 1.01
N PHE A 61 -11.98 -11.42 1.42
CA PHE A 61 -12.93 -11.28 2.54
C PHE A 61 -14.29 -11.95 2.25
N VAL A 62 -14.83 -11.84 1.03
CA VAL A 62 -16.07 -12.57 0.70
C VAL A 62 -15.84 -14.09 0.74
N ILE A 63 -14.67 -14.54 0.27
CA ILE A 63 -14.26 -15.95 0.32
C ILE A 63 -14.10 -16.40 1.77
N SER A 64 -13.54 -15.59 2.67
CA SER A 64 -13.34 -15.95 4.07
C SER A 64 -14.66 -16.14 4.81
N VAL A 65 -15.62 -15.24 4.60
CA VAL A 65 -16.99 -15.36 5.13
C VAL A 65 -17.67 -16.62 4.58
N ALA A 66 -17.59 -16.86 3.27
CA ALA A 66 -18.15 -18.07 2.67
C ALA A 66 -17.48 -19.35 3.21
N ALA A 67 -16.16 -19.32 3.45
CA ALA A 67 -15.39 -20.44 3.98
C ALA A 67 -15.76 -20.79 5.42
N ILE A 68 -16.08 -19.79 6.25
CA ILE A 68 -16.38 -20.04 7.67
C ILE A 68 -17.83 -20.51 7.91
N VAL A 69 -18.78 -20.05 7.07
CA VAL A 69 -20.20 -20.43 7.13
C VAL A 69 -20.44 -21.89 6.72
N GLN A 70 -19.51 -22.49 5.98
CA GLN A 70 -19.58 -23.91 5.61
C GLN A 70 -19.60 -24.84 6.83
N ARG A 71 -20.29 -25.99 6.68
CA ARG A 71 -20.37 -27.02 7.74
C ARG A 71 -18.98 -27.44 8.19
N ASN A 72 -18.83 -27.68 9.50
CA ASN A 72 -17.53 -27.90 10.17
C ASN A 72 -16.68 -29.07 9.59
N HIS A 73 -17.31 -30.04 8.91
CA HIS A 73 -16.63 -31.16 8.26
C HIS A 73 -16.05 -30.82 6.87
N VAL A 74 -16.53 -29.74 6.24
CA VAL A 74 -16.05 -29.28 4.94
C VAL A 74 -14.93 -28.26 5.19
N THR A 75 -13.69 -28.65 4.89
CA THR A 75 -12.52 -27.76 5.01
C THR A 75 -12.11 -27.14 3.66
N ILE A 76 -12.79 -27.48 2.57
CA ILE A 76 -12.42 -27.03 1.21
C ILE A 76 -12.47 -25.51 1.10
N GLY A 77 -13.51 -24.85 1.65
CA GLY A 77 -13.58 -23.39 1.63
C GLY A 77 -12.40 -22.71 2.31
N LEU A 78 -11.95 -23.23 3.45
CA LEU A 78 -10.76 -22.73 4.16
C LEU A 78 -9.45 -22.99 3.39
N VAL A 79 -9.38 -24.06 2.61
CA VAL A 79 -8.24 -24.32 1.72
C VAL A 79 -8.21 -23.30 0.57
N ILE A 80 -9.36 -23.02 -0.04
CA ILE A 80 -9.48 -21.99 -1.10
C ILE A 80 -9.09 -20.62 -0.53
N LEU A 81 -9.57 -20.28 0.67
CA LEU A 81 -9.17 -19.06 1.37
C LEU A 81 -7.64 -18.97 1.54
N ASN A 82 -6.97 -20.05 1.90
CA ASN A 82 -5.51 -20.04 2.07
C ASN A 82 -4.76 -19.82 0.76
N TYR A 83 -5.25 -20.39 -0.34
CA TYR A 83 -4.68 -20.11 -1.66
C TYR A 83 -4.91 -18.66 -2.09
N ALA A 84 -6.09 -18.10 -1.80
CA ALA A 84 -6.38 -16.69 -2.04
C ALA A 84 -5.46 -15.78 -1.20
N LEU A 85 -5.29 -16.06 0.09
CA LEU A 85 -4.38 -15.31 0.97
C LEU A 85 -2.90 -15.41 0.53
N LEU A 86 -2.48 -16.55 -0.01
CA LEU A 86 -1.14 -16.68 -0.60
C LEU A 86 -0.97 -15.83 -1.85
N ALA A 87 -2.00 -15.77 -2.71
CA ALA A 87 -1.99 -14.92 -3.90
C ALA A 87 -1.96 -13.43 -3.51
N ASP A 88 -2.75 -13.03 -2.52
CA ASP A 88 -2.74 -11.66 -1.98
C ASP A 88 -1.39 -11.31 -1.37
N ALA A 89 -0.78 -12.21 -0.59
CA ALA A 89 0.56 -12.01 -0.04
C ALA A 89 1.61 -11.79 -1.14
N LEU A 90 1.56 -12.59 -2.22
CA LEU A 90 2.45 -12.41 -3.37
C LEU A 90 2.24 -11.05 -4.04
N ALA A 91 0.98 -10.66 -4.26
CA ALA A 91 0.64 -9.37 -4.85
C ALA A 91 1.15 -8.19 -4.01
N ILE A 92 0.94 -8.24 -2.69
CA ILE A 92 1.43 -7.23 -1.74
C ILE A 92 2.96 -7.18 -1.77
N LEU A 93 3.65 -8.31 -1.85
CA LEU A 93 5.12 -8.36 -1.92
C LEU A 93 5.62 -7.67 -3.19
N VAL A 94 5.03 -7.97 -4.34
CA VAL A 94 5.45 -7.40 -5.63
C VAL A 94 5.23 -5.88 -5.64
N ILE A 95 4.03 -5.42 -5.26
CA ILE A 95 3.69 -4.00 -5.21
C ILE A 95 4.53 -3.28 -4.16
N GLY A 96 4.66 -3.85 -2.96
CA GLY A 96 5.46 -3.28 -1.87
C GLY A 96 6.94 -3.15 -2.24
N THR A 97 7.51 -4.15 -2.90
CA THR A 97 8.90 -4.11 -3.38
C THR A 97 9.09 -3.05 -4.46
N PHE A 98 8.14 -2.93 -5.40
CA PHE A 98 8.19 -1.90 -6.43
C PHE A 98 8.17 -0.49 -5.83
N VAL A 99 7.21 -0.21 -4.94
CA VAL A 99 7.12 1.07 -4.23
C VAL A 99 8.39 1.35 -3.43
N TRP A 100 8.93 0.33 -2.76
CA TRP A 100 10.19 0.45 -2.01
C TRP A 100 11.37 0.88 -2.88
N PHE A 101 11.54 0.27 -4.06
CA PHE A 101 12.59 0.70 -5.00
C PHE A 101 12.41 2.15 -5.45
N TYR A 102 11.17 2.59 -5.68
CA TYR A 102 10.88 4.00 -5.98
C TYR A 102 11.30 4.92 -4.83
N THR A 103 11.03 4.56 -3.58
CA THR A 103 11.45 5.39 -2.42
C THR A 103 12.98 5.53 -2.32
N LEU A 104 13.74 4.53 -2.75
CA LEU A 104 15.21 4.62 -2.76
C LEU A 104 15.76 5.52 -3.88
N ARG A 105 15.01 5.67 -4.98
CA ARG A 105 15.42 6.43 -6.18
C ARG A 105 14.55 7.65 -6.43
N GLU A 106 13.79 8.07 -5.43
CA GLU A 106 12.80 9.14 -5.52
C GLU A 106 13.36 10.38 -6.23
N ARG A 107 14.54 10.85 -5.79
CA ARG A 107 15.24 11.99 -6.38
C ARG A 107 15.40 11.93 -7.89
N ASP A 108 15.87 10.80 -8.39
CA ASP A 108 16.20 10.59 -9.80
C ASP A 108 14.94 10.39 -10.64
N GLU A 109 13.96 9.65 -10.13
CA GLU A 109 12.71 9.40 -10.83
C GLU A 109 11.83 10.67 -10.92
N PHE A 110 11.75 11.46 -9.84
CA PHE A 110 11.05 12.75 -9.88
C PHE A 110 11.74 13.77 -10.77
N HIS A 111 13.07 13.73 -10.91
CA HIS A 111 13.77 14.60 -11.83
C HIS A 111 13.36 14.34 -13.29
N LYS A 112 13.19 13.07 -13.68
CA LYS A 112 12.72 12.71 -15.02
C LYS A 112 11.31 13.27 -15.28
N LEU A 113 10.43 13.14 -14.28
CA LEU A 113 9.07 13.68 -14.34
C LEU A 113 9.06 15.21 -14.40
N TRP A 114 9.99 15.87 -13.69
CA TRP A 114 10.19 17.32 -13.75
C TRP A 114 10.55 17.82 -15.15
N ILE A 115 11.49 17.13 -15.81
CA ILE A 115 11.91 17.46 -17.18
C ILE A 115 10.78 17.20 -18.18
N ASP A 116 10.01 16.12 -18.00
CA ASP A 116 8.92 15.73 -18.90
C ASP A 116 7.65 16.60 -18.71
N ALA A 117 7.49 17.23 -17.55
CA ALA A 117 6.34 18.07 -17.27
C ALA A 117 6.24 19.28 -18.22
N PRO A 118 5.02 19.69 -18.62
CA PRO A 118 4.85 20.85 -19.46
C PRO A 118 5.26 22.14 -18.71
N ARG A 119 5.68 23.15 -19.48
CA ARG A 119 6.18 24.43 -18.96
C ARG A 119 5.23 25.07 -17.93
N GLU A 120 3.93 25.04 -18.20
CA GLU A 120 2.92 25.62 -17.29
C GLU A 120 2.90 24.92 -15.92
N THR A 121 3.01 23.58 -15.90
CA THR A 121 3.11 22.79 -14.67
C THR A 121 4.39 23.10 -13.91
N ARG A 122 5.52 23.23 -14.62
CA ARG A 122 6.79 23.62 -13.99
C ARG A 122 6.70 24.99 -13.33
N ILE A 123 6.15 26.00 -14.02
CA ILE A 123 5.97 27.35 -13.48
C ILE A 123 5.05 27.33 -12.25
N LEU A 124 3.94 26.60 -12.30
CA LEU A 124 3.02 26.45 -11.18
C LEU A 124 3.70 25.83 -9.96
N LEU A 125 4.51 24.79 -10.17
CA LEU A 125 5.27 24.14 -9.09
C LEU A 125 6.36 25.06 -8.54
N GLN A 126 7.09 25.79 -9.40
CA GLN A 126 8.09 26.78 -8.99
C GLN A 126 7.49 27.88 -8.12
N ASP A 127 6.32 28.40 -8.49
CA ASP A 127 5.59 29.40 -7.71
C ASP A 127 5.05 28.84 -6.39
N GLN A 128 4.49 27.62 -6.42
CA GLN A 128 3.96 26.96 -5.23
C GLN A 128 5.05 26.69 -4.18
N PHE A 129 6.20 26.18 -4.61
CA PHE A 129 7.32 25.85 -3.72
C PHE A 129 8.30 27.00 -3.51
N LYS A 130 8.16 28.11 -4.25
CA LYS A 130 9.05 29.28 -4.23
C LYS A 130 10.50 28.92 -4.48
N CYS A 131 10.76 28.24 -5.59
CA CYS A 131 12.09 27.77 -6.00
C CYS A 131 12.20 27.69 -7.52
N CYS A 132 13.43 27.75 -8.03
CA CYS A 132 13.72 27.67 -9.46
C CYS A 132 14.62 26.45 -9.70
N GLY A 133 14.20 25.56 -10.61
CA GLY A 133 14.94 24.35 -10.99
C GLY A 133 14.92 23.21 -9.96
N TYR A 134 15.32 22.01 -10.40
CA TYR A 134 15.17 20.78 -9.62
C TYR A 134 16.36 20.48 -8.70
N PHE A 135 17.54 20.12 -9.26
CA PHE A 135 18.75 19.87 -8.46
C PHE A 135 19.52 21.16 -8.13
N ASN A 136 19.46 22.16 -9.00
CA ASN A 136 20.07 23.47 -8.79
C ASN A 136 19.18 24.58 -9.36
N GLY A 137 19.56 25.84 -9.14
CA GLY A 137 18.77 27.01 -9.53
C GLY A 137 18.44 27.05 -11.02
N THR A 138 19.33 26.49 -11.84
CA THR A 138 19.31 26.50 -13.30
C THR A 138 18.83 25.20 -13.94
N ASP A 139 18.62 24.14 -13.16
CA ASP A 139 18.36 22.79 -13.66
C ASP A 139 16.90 22.64 -14.08
N ALA A 140 16.66 22.63 -15.40
CA ALA A 140 15.33 22.65 -16.00
C ALA A 140 14.42 23.75 -15.40
N ALA A 141 15.00 24.93 -15.14
CA ALA A 141 14.27 26.09 -14.65
C ALA A 141 13.54 26.79 -15.80
N GLU A 142 12.24 26.99 -15.64
CA GLU A 142 11.44 27.84 -16.52
C GLU A 142 11.42 29.29 -16.05
N ILE A 143 11.49 30.22 -17.01
CA ILE A 143 11.27 31.63 -16.75
C ILE A 143 9.77 31.90 -16.92
N GLY A 144 9.13 32.38 -15.86
CA GLY A 144 7.70 32.64 -15.82
C GLY A 144 7.14 32.58 -14.40
N GLY A 145 5.90 33.06 -14.23
CA GLY A 145 5.25 33.09 -12.93
C GLY A 145 5.65 34.28 -12.05
N SER A 146 5.43 34.12 -10.75
CA SER A 146 5.63 35.16 -9.73
C SER A 146 7.01 35.13 -9.06
N PHE A 147 7.66 33.96 -9.02
CA PHE A 147 8.93 33.76 -8.30
C PHE A 147 10.13 33.76 -9.25
N CYS A 148 10.14 32.92 -10.27
CA CYS A 148 11.24 32.81 -11.26
C CYS A 148 11.04 33.80 -12.42
N THR A 149 11.09 35.10 -12.11
CA THR A 149 10.71 36.18 -13.04
C THR A 149 11.74 36.50 -14.12
N SER A 150 13.03 36.28 -13.85
CA SER A 150 14.11 36.54 -14.80
C SER A 150 15.30 35.60 -14.61
N GLN A 151 16.14 35.50 -15.64
CA GLN A 151 17.37 34.71 -15.60
C GLN A 151 18.35 35.20 -14.52
N ASP A 152 18.32 36.50 -14.19
CA ASP A 152 19.19 37.07 -13.15
C ASP A 152 18.80 36.59 -11.74
N VAL A 153 17.49 36.45 -11.48
CA VAL A 153 16.99 35.87 -10.23
C VAL A 153 17.42 34.42 -10.12
N ILE A 154 17.29 33.65 -11.20
CA ILE A 154 17.70 32.24 -11.29
C ILE A 154 19.21 32.08 -11.04
N ASN A 155 20.03 32.90 -11.70
CA ASN A 155 21.48 32.85 -11.54
C ASN A 155 21.91 33.31 -10.14
N GLY A 156 21.16 34.22 -9.51
CA GLY A 156 21.38 34.64 -8.12
C GLY A 156 21.04 33.58 -7.06
N LEU A 157 20.22 32.58 -7.41
CA LEU A 157 19.89 31.43 -6.55
C LEU A 157 20.99 30.36 -6.52
N ASN A 158 21.95 30.37 -7.46
CA ASN A 158 23.04 29.39 -7.58
C ASN A 158 24.16 29.51 -6.50
N ALA A 159 23.94 30.27 -5.42
CA ALA A 159 24.92 30.41 -4.34
C ALA A 159 24.92 29.17 -3.42
N ASP A 160 25.94 28.33 -3.63
CA ASP A 160 26.41 27.20 -2.81
C ASP A 160 25.41 26.06 -2.49
N VAL A 161 25.71 24.93 -3.12
CA VAL A 161 25.07 23.60 -3.01
C VAL A 161 25.04 23.05 -1.57
N ALA A 162 25.80 23.63 -0.63
CA ALA A 162 25.94 23.12 0.74
C ALA A 162 25.06 23.80 1.81
N THR A 163 24.71 25.09 1.65
CA THR A 163 24.00 25.87 2.69
C THR A 163 22.54 26.14 2.34
N ASN A 164 22.18 26.14 1.06
CA ASN A 164 20.81 26.35 0.57
C ASN A 164 20.10 25.04 0.22
N PHE A 165 20.56 23.90 0.74
CA PHE A 165 19.92 22.61 0.49
C PHE A 165 18.41 22.70 0.77
N SER A 166 17.98 23.48 1.78
CA SER A 166 16.57 23.72 2.19
C SER A 166 15.72 24.60 1.24
N ARG A 167 16.28 25.16 0.15
CA ARG A 167 15.57 26.10 -0.74
C ARG A 167 15.26 25.58 -2.15
N TYR A 168 15.76 24.42 -2.54
CA TYR A 168 15.52 23.84 -3.86
C TYR A 168 14.21 23.04 -3.90
N ILE A 169 13.66 22.82 -5.11
CA ILE A 169 12.44 22.01 -5.31
C ILE A 169 12.58 20.68 -4.56
N HIS A 170 13.76 20.04 -4.58
CA HIS A 170 14.01 18.80 -3.84
C HIS A 170 13.65 18.89 -2.36
N THR A 171 14.18 19.87 -1.62
CA THR A 171 13.88 20.00 -0.19
C THR A 171 12.54 20.63 0.09
N ARG A 172 12.02 21.49 -0.79
CA ARG A 172 10.69 22.09 -0.58
C ARG A 172 9.56 21.17 -0.98
N ILE A 173 9.75 20.25 -1.93
CA ILE A 173 8.88 19.09 -2.07
C ILE A 173 8.94 18.28 -0.78
N LEU A 174 10.14 17.97 -0.25
CA LEU A 174 10.28 17.24 1.02
C LEU A 174 9.72 17.99 2.26
N ASP A 175 9.76 19.32 2.30
CA ASP A 175 9.41 20.13 3.47
C ASP A 175 7.97 20.69 3.40
N THR A 176 7.42 20.92 2.19
CA THR A 176 6.12 21.58 1.97
C THR A 176 5.06 20.61 1.44
N CYS A 177 5.46 19.53 0.77
CA CYS A 177 4.59 18.40 0.47
C CYS A 177 4.94 17.33 1.50
N GLY A 178 4.27 17.39 2.66
CA GLY A 178 4.44 16.53 3.84
C GLY A 178 5.67 15.62 3.81
N SER A 179 6.65 15.93 4.67
CA SER A 179 7.85 15.16 5.02
C SER A 179 7.83 13.72 4.54
N LEU A 180 8.97 13.15 4.14
CA LEU A 180 9.22 11.71 3.87
C LEU A 180 8.27 10.68 4.57
N THR A 181 7.69 11.00 5.74
CA THR A 181 6.42 10.45 6.22
C THR A 181 5.30 10.24 5.19
N ASP A 182 4.94 11.14 4.26
CA ASP A 182 3.76 10.94 3.39
C ASP A 182 3.98 9.90 2.27
N LEU A 183 5.23 9.66 1.84
CA LEU A 183 5.61 8.53 0.98
C LEU A 183 5.98 7.26 1.79
N MET A 184 6.50 7.42 3.01
CA MET A 184 6.77 6.29 3.92
C MET A 184 5.50 5.71 4.52
N VAL A 185 4.43 6.49 4.67
CA VAL A 185 3.12 6.04 5.14
C VAL A 185 2.53 4.99 4.19
N PRO A 186 2.41 5.17 2.87
CA PRO A 186 1.93 4.12 1.99
C PRO A 186 2.84 2.89 1.97
N PHE A 187 4.17 3.06 2.06
CA PHE A 187 5.09 1.92 2.21
C PHE A 187 4.80 1.11 3.48
N LEU A 188 4.69 1.77 4.64
CA LEU A 188 4.36 1.13 5.91
C LEU A 188 2.95 0.51 5.88
N GLN A 189 2.02 1.14 5.18
CA GLN A 189 0.61 0.72 5.09
C GLN A 189 0.45 -0.51 4.20
N VAL A 190 1.15 -0.57 3.05
CA VAL A 190 1.16 -1.74 2.15
C VAL A 190 1.83 -2.95 2.83
N TYR A 191 2.99 -2.77 3.48
CA TYR A 191 3.60 -3.85 4.27
C TYR A 191 2.78 -4.18 5.54
N GLY A 192 2.00 -3.23 6.07
CA GLY A 192 1.04 -3.49 7.13
C GLY A 192 -0.05 -4.49 6.72
N PHE A 193 -0.49 -4.46 5.46
CA PHE A 193 -1.44 -5.44 4.93
C PHE A 193 -0.85 -6.86 4.89
N MET A 194 0.46 -6.99 4.62
CA MET A 194 1.15 -8.29 4.65
C MET A 194 1.02 -8.95 6.02
N ALA A 195 1.21 -8.20 7.11
CA ALA A 195 1.09 -8.73 8.46
C ALA A 195 -0.32 -9.30 8.71
N ILE A 196 -1.36 -8.59 8.29
CA ILE A 196 -2.76 -9.02 8.42
C ILE A 196 -3.00 -10.32 7.63
N VAL A 197 -2.58 -10.37 6.36
CA VAL A 197 -2.75 -11.53 5.48
C VAL A 197 -2.05 -12.76 6.03
N LEU A 198 -0.79 -12.63 6.46
CA LEU A 198 -0.02 -13.75 7.03
C LEU A 198 -0.61 -14.23 8.36
N CYS A 199 -1.02 -13.32 9.23
CA CYS A 199 -1.70 -13.69 10.47
C CYS A 199 -3.02 -14.42 10.21
N LEU A 200 -3.83 -13.95 9.24
CA LEU A 200 -5.09 -14.60 8.88
C LEU A 200 -4.86 -15.99 8.27
N LEU A 201 -3.80 -16.15 7.45
CA LEU A 201 -3.38 -17.43 6.88
C LEU A 201 -2.95 -18.43 7.97
N LEU A 202 -2.20 -17.99 8.98
CA LEU A 202 -1.83 -18.85 10.10
C LEU A 202 -3.05 -19.21 10.94
N ALA A 203 -3.94 -18.24 11.20
CA ALA A 203 -5.16 -18.47 11.94
C ALA A 203 -6.09 -19.46 11.23
N SER A 204 -6.27 -19.35 9.91
CA SER A 204 -7.08 -20.27 9.11
C SER A 204 -6.49 -21.68 9.07
N LEU A 205 -5.16 -21.83 8.96
CA LEU A 205 -4.49 -23.13 9.07
C LEU A 205 -4.74 -23.79 10.45
N CYS A 206 -4.65 -23.02 11.53
CA CYS A 206 -4.98 -23.50 12.88
C CYS A 206 -6.44 -23.97 12.97
N VAL A 207 -7.38 -23.22 12.37
CA VAL A 207 -8.80 -23.60 12.32
C VAL A 207 -9.01 -24.90 11.53
N ILE A 208 -8.38 -25.06 10.36
CA ILE A 208 -8.45 -26.28 9.55
C ILE A 208 -7.95 -27.48 10.37
N LYS A 209 -6.77 -27.36 11.00
CA LYS A 209 -6.20 -28.46 11.79
C LYS A 209 -7.10 -28.85 12.95
N LYS A 210 -7.69 -27.88 13.66
CA LYS A 210 -8.65 -28.16 14.73
C LYS A 210 -9.92 -28.84 14.24
N ARG A 211 -10.47 -28.43 13.09
CA ARG A 211 -11.64 -29.09 12.47
C ARG A 211 -11.31 -30.54 12.07
N GLN A 212 -10.11 -30.78 11.52
CA GLN A 212 -9.64 -32.12 11.15
C GLN A 212 -9.43 -33.03 12.37
N GLU A 213 -8.86 -32.50 13.45
CA GLU A 213 -8.72 -33.22 14.73
C GLU A 213 -10.10 -33.62 15.28
N ASP A 214 -11.04 -32.68 15.35
CA ASP A 214 -12.41 -32.94 15.84
C ASP A 214 -13.10 -34.04 15.02
N GLU A 215 -12.99 -34.01 13.69
CA GLU A 215 -13.54 -35.07 12.83
C GLU A 215 -12.83 -36.41 13.00
N ARG A 216 -11.52 -36.41 13.27
CA ARG A 216 -10.78 -37.65 13.57
C ARG A 216 -11.25 -38.27 14.88
N PHE A 217 -11.44 -37.46 15.92
CA PHE A 217 -11.95 -37.95 17.21
C PHE A 217 -13.37 -38.50 17.09
N LYS A 218 -14.27 -37.83 16.35
CA LYS A 218 -15.61 -38.37 16.06
C LYS A 218 -15.57 -39.74 15.37
N LYS A 219 -14.67 -39.92 14.40
CA LYS A 219 -14.49 -41.21 13.71
C LYS A 219 -13.95 -42.30 14.65
N ILE A 220 -13.09 -41.95 15.61
CA ILE A 220 -12.56 -42.90 16.60
C ILE A 220 -13.68 -43.30 17.59
N ASP A 221 -14.48 -42.35 18.06
CA ASP A 221 -15.60 -42.63 18.96
C ASP A 221 -16.67 -43.51 18.30
N ALA A 222 -16.99 -43.24 17.03
CA ALA A 222 -17.90 -44.07 16.25
C ALA A 222 -17.43 -45.53 16.15
N LYS A 223 -16.11 -45.77 16.03
CA LYS A 223 -15.53 -47.12 16.01
C LYS A 223 -15.56 -47.83 17.36
N ARG A 224 -15.65 -47.11 18.47
CA ARG A 224 -15.66 -47.66 19.83
C ARG A 224 -17.07 -47.85 20.40
N GLY A 225 -18.09 -47.88 19.54
CA GLY A 225 -19.49 -48.04 19.97
C GLY A 225 -20.07 -46.81 20.65
N GLY A 226 -19.51 -45.61 20.39
CA GLY A 226 -20.08 -44.34 20.84
C GLY A 226 -20.00 -44.08 22.35
N ARG A 227 -19.19 -44.83 23.11
CA ARG A 227 -19.09 -44.66 24.58
C ARG A 227 -18.22 -43.48 25.04
N GLY A 228 -17.64 -42.70 24.11
CA GLY A 228 -16.97 -41.43 24.40
C GLY A 228 -15.65 -41.56 25.16
N PHE A 229 -14.61 -40.86 24.71
CA PHE A 229 -13.57 -40.38 25.62
C PHE A 229 -14.01 -39.03 26.18
N VAL A 230 -14.94 -39.05 27.14
CA VAL A 230 -15.54 -37.86 27.79
C VAL A 230 -16.51 -37.09 26.89
#